data_AF-A0A7X8QD67-F1
#
_entry.id   AF-A0A7X8QD67-F1
#
_cell.length_a   1.000
_cell.length_b   1.000
_cell.length_c   1.000
_cell.angle_alpha   90.00
_cell.angle_beta   90.00
_cell.angle_gamma   90.00
#
_symmetry.space_group_name_H-M   'P 1'
#
loop_
_entity.id
_entity.type
_entity.pdbx_description
1 polymer ?
#
loop_
_entity_poly.entity_id
_entity_poly.type
_entity_poly.pdbx_seq_one_letter_code
_entity_poly.pdbx_strand_id
1 'polypeptide(L)'
;MMNDLEKFWRDAPAGTVVCAETGATKNMVLNSVIDGAKDLDSLRKTVPLCRDDSCSSKNPSGRGCSENAEMLLSIYAPIFEFMKEAHSHDHGPDCRGKSTGSCGSCKLCE
;
A
#
# COMPACT_ATOMS: atom_id res chain seq x y z
N MET A 1 -7.11 19.24 -8.22
CA MET A 1 -5.65 19.03 -8.08
C MET A 1 -5.28 17.70 -7.42
N MET A 2 -6.06 17.13 -6.48
CA MET A 2 -5.83 15.74 -6.00
C MET A 2 -6.25 14.66 -7.01
N ASN A 3 -7.29 14.89 -7.81
CA ASN A 3 -7.85 13.87 -8.70
C ASN A 3 -6.89 13.39 -9.80
N ASP A 4 -6.02 14.25 -10.33
CA ASP A 4 -5.16 13.86 -11.48
C ASP A 4 -3.98 13.00 -11.03
N LEU A 5 -3.36 13.35 -9.89
CA LEU A 5 -2.26 12.58 -9.32
C LEU A 5 -2.74 11.24 -8.77
N GLU A 6 -3.91 11.23 -8.11
CA GLU A 6 -4.53 9.99 -7.65
C GLU A 6 -4.87 9.07 -8.82
N LYS A 7 -5.53 9.60 -9.86
CA LYS A 7 -5.85 8.84 -11.07
C LYS A 7 -4.60 8.29 -11.75
N PHE A 8 -3.57 9.13 -11.92
CA PHE A 8 -2.28 8.70 -12.45
C PHE A 8 -1.74 7.49 -11.67
N TRP A 9 -1.72 7.56 -10.33
CA TRP A 9 -1.18 6.48 -9.51
C TRP A 9 -2.07 5.24 -9.49
N ARG A 10 -3.39 5.36 -9.62
CA ARG A 10 -4.30 4.21 -9.79
C ARG A 10 -4.02 3.47 -11.10
N ASP A 11 -3.86 4.21 -12.19
CA ASP A 11 -3.69 3.67 -13.54
C ASP A 11 -2.24 3.22 -13.83
N ALA A 12 -1.25 3.76 -13.11
CA ALA A 12 0.15 3.47 -13.31
C ALA A 12 0.49 1.98 -13.05
N PRO A 13 1.29 1.32 -13.92
CA PRO A 13 1.76 -0.04 -13.68
C PRO A 13 2.66 -0.12 -12.44
N ALA A 14 2.79 -1.32 -11.85
CA ALA A 14 3.59 -1.53 -10.63
C ALA A 14 5.08 -1.16 -10.80
N GLY A 15 5.62 -1.26 -12.03
CA GLY A 15 6.99 -0.86 -12.34
C GLY A 15 7.20 0.64 -12.48
N THR A 16 6.16 1.48 -12.42
CA THR A 16 6.29 2.93 -12.57
C THR A 16 7.18 3.52 -11.49
N VAL A 17 8.13 4.35 -11.91
CA VAL A 17 9.08 5.03 -11.04
C VAL A 17 8.37 6.08 -10.19
N VAL A 18 8.54 5.98 -8.87
CA VAL A 18 8.10 6.94 -7.84
C VAL A 18 9.18 7.98 -7.57
N CYS A 19 10.45 7.58 -7.65
CA CYS A 19 11.61 8.45 -7.48
C CYS A 19 12.66 8.17 -8.55
N ALA A 20 12.89 9.12 -9.46
CA ALA A 20 13.84 8.98 -10.56
C ALA A 20 15.31 8.96 -10.10
N GLU A 21 15.64 9.54 -8.95
CA GLU A 21 17.01 9.58 -8.42
C GLU A 21 17.43 8.24 -7.81
N THR A 22 16.50 7.58 -7.10
CA THR A 22 16.79 6.34 -6.38
C THR A 22 16.35 5.09 -7.14
N GLY A 23 15.53 5.25 -8.16
CA GLY A 23 14.88 4.15 -8.88
C GLY A 23 13.74 3.49 -8.11
N ALA A 24 13.26 4.08 -7.01
CA ALA A 24 12.12 3.54 -6.27
C ALA A 24 10.88 3.44 -7.18
N THR A 25 10.18 2.31 -7.12
CA THR A 25 9.01 2.01 -7.96
C THR A 25 7.72 1.93 -7.15
N LYS A 26 6.57 2.00 -7.83
CA LYS A 26 5.24 1.79 -7.22
C LYS A 26 5.19 0.47 -6.46
N ASN A 27 5.71 -0.62 -7.04
CA ASN A 27 5.72 -1.93 -6.41
C ASN A 27 6.48 -1.94 -5.06
N MET A 28 7.59 -1.21 -4.97
CA MET A 28 8.34 -1.12 -3.71
C MET A 28 7.54 -0.40 -2.63
N VAL A 29 6.81 0.66 -3.00
CA VAL A 29 5.90 1.36 -2.07
C VAL A 29 4.75 0.45 -1.65
N LEU A 30 4.09 -0.22 -2.59
CA LEU A 30 2.97 -1.12 -2.29
C LEU A 30 3.38 -2.29 -1.37
N ASN A 31 4.54 -2.91 -1.60
CA ASN A 31 5.06 -3.95 -0.73
C ASN A 31 5.30 -3.42 0.69
N SER A 32 5.85 -2.21 0.83
CA SER A 32 6.04 -1.60 2.14
C SER A 32 4.71 -1.31 2.85
N VAL A 33 3.67 -0.91 2.11
CA VAL A 33 2.31 -0.75 2.65
C VAL A 33 1.72 -2.10 3.11
N ILE A 34 1.90 -3.16 2.31
CA ILE A 34 1.50 -4.52 2.69
C ILE A 34 2.20 -4.97 3.99
N ASP A 35 3.48 -4.62 4.13
CA ASP A 35 4.28 -4.90 5.33
C ASP A 35 3.90 -4.01 6.53
N GLY A 36 2.99 -3.04 6.33
CA GLY A 36 2.39 -2.24 7.39
C GLY A 36 2.89 -0.80 7.49
N ALA A 37 3.58 -0.26 6.48
CA ALA A 37 3.90 1.16 6.43
C ALA A 37 2.62 2.00 6.28
N LYS A 38 2.41 2.96 7.20
CA LYS A 38 1.22 3.83 7.25
C LYS A 38 1.50 5.31 7.02
N ASP A 39 2.77 5.69 6.99
CA ASP A 39 3.22 7.07 6.86
C ASP A 39 4.55 7.12 6.08
N LEU A 40 4.91 8.34 5.67
CA LEU A 40 6.10 8.58 4.86
C LEU A 40 7.39 8.20 5.61
N ASP A 41 7.44 8.40 6.92
CA ASP A 41 8.58 8.03 7.75
C ASP A 41 8.80 6.51 7.78
N SER A 42 7.72 5.74 7.84
CA SER A 42 7.76 4.28 7.77
C SER A 42 8.17 3.80 6.38
N LEU A 43 7.65 4.41 5.31
CA LEU A 43 8.09 4.11 3.94
C LEU A 43 9.58 4.36 3.75
N ARG A 44 10.11 5.48 4.28
CA ARG A 44 11.53 5.84 4.13
C ARG A 44 12.51 4.85 4.77
N LYS A 45 12.03 3.97 5.66
CA LYS A 45 12.86 2.92 6.26
C LYS A 45 13.15 1.77 5.28
N THR A 46 12.30 1.57 4.27
CA THR A 46 12.37 0.41 3.36
C THR A 46 12.39 0.80 1.88
N VAL A 47 11.88 1.98 1.54
CA VAL A 47 11.84 2.52 0.18
C VAL A 47 12.81 3.71 0.09
N PRO A 48 13.79 3.68 -0.82
CA PRO A 48 14.74 4.77 -0.96
C PRO A 48 14.05 5.96 -1.63
N LEU A 49 13.71 7.00 -0.86
CA LEU A 49 13.10 8.24 -1.35
C LEU A 49 14.02 9.43 -1.07
N CYS A 50 14.02 10.43 -1.95
CA CYS A 50 14.74 11.70 -1.71
C CYS A 50 14.19 12.40 -0.46
N ARG A 51 15.06 13.11 0.25
CA ARG A 51 14.65 13.96 1.39
C ARG A 51 14.05 15.29 0.95
N ASP A 52 14.29 15.68 -0.29
CA ASP A 52 13.80 16.92 -0.91
C ASP A 52 13.05 16.60 -2.23
N ASP A 53 12.48 17.64 -2.84
CA ASP A 53 11.71 17.56 -4.09
C ASP A 53 12.55 17.81 -5.35
N SER A 54 13.87 17.68 -5.27
CA SER A 54 14.77 17.86 -6.42
C SER A 54 14.46 16.91 -7.59
N CYS A 55 13.85 15.76 -7.30
CA CYS A 55 13.45 14.76 -8.29
C CYS A 55 12.14 15.08 -9.03
N SER A 56 11.40 16.12 -8.63
CA SER A 56 10.05 16.41 -9.12
C SER A 56 9.95 16.53 -10.65
N SER A 57 10.91 17.21 -11.28
CA SER A 57 10.97 17.41 -12.74
C SER A 57 11.36 16.16 -13.53
N LYS A 58 11.95 15.16 -12.85
CA LYS A 58 12.39 13.89 -13.46
C LYS A 58 11.37 12.76 -13.25
N ASN A 59 10.49 12.91 -12.28
CA ASN A 59 9.46 11.92 -11.98
C ASN A 59 8.36 11.95 -13.06
N PRO A 60 7.83 10.79 -13.49
CA PRO A 60 6.78 10.73 -14.51
C PRO A 60 5.49 11.49 -14.15
N SER A 61 5.20 11.65 -12.86
CA SER A 61 4.04 12.41 -12.38
C SER A 61 4.26 13.93 -12.39
N GLY A 62 5.48 14.41 -12.61
CA GLY A 62 5.87 15.81 -12.45
C GLY A 62 5.80 16.31 -10.99
N ARG A 63 5.81 15.39 -10.00
CA ARG A 63 5.74 15.68 -8.56
C ARG A 63 6.91 15.07 -7.80
N GLY A 64 7.22 15.62 -6.63
CA GLY A 64 8.23 15.10 -5.72
C GLY A 64 7.94 13.66 -5.30
N CYS A 65 8.99 12.89 -4.98
CA CYS A 65 8.81 11.49 -4.59
C CYS A 65 8.09 11.33 -3.24
N SER A 66 8.16 12.33 -2.36
CA SER A 66 7.36 12.37 -1.12
C SER A 66 5.88 12.48 -1.42
N GLU A 67 5.47 13.44 -2.25
CA GLU A 67 4.08 13.60 -2.67
C GLU A 67 3.55 12.35 -3.39
N ASN A 68 4.37 11.74 -4.24
CA ASN A 68 4.01 10.49 -4.92
C ASN A 68 3.78 9.34 -3.92
N ALA A 69 4.66 9.20 -2.93
CA ALA A 69 4.58 8.16 -1.92
C ALA A 69 3.38 8.36 -0.98
N GLU A 70 3.10 9.61 -0.58
CA GLU A 70 1.92 9.97 0.21
C GLU A 70 0.62 9.69 -0.54
N MET A 71 0.57 9.99 -1.84
CA MET A 71 -0.59 9.65 -2.67
C MET A 71 -0.80 8.12 -2.76
N LEU A 72 0.28 7.35 -2.91
CA LEU A 72 0.17 5.88 -2.90
C LEU A 72 -0.31 5.37 -1.53
N LEU A 73 0.16 5.94 -0.42
CA LEU A 73 -0.35 5.61 0.92
C LEU A 73 -1.84 5.90 1.04
N SER A 74 -2.29 7.09 0.64
CA SER A 74 -3.70 7.48 0.77
C SER A 74 -4.63 6.60 -0.06
N ILE A 75 -4.17 6.11 -1.22
CA ILE A 75 -4.93 5.19 -2.06
C ILE A 75 -4.98 3.78 -1.45
N TYR A 76 -3.82 3.24 -1.06
CA TYR A 76 -3.66 1.81 -0.87
C TYR A 76 -3.62 1.37 0.59
N ALA A 77 -3.15 2.19 1.52
CA ALA A 77 -3.10 1.80 2.94
C ALA A 77 -4.50 1.42 3.49
N PRO A 78 -5.58 2.19 3.26
CA PRO A 78 -6.91 1.82 3.74
C PRO A 78 -7.43 0.51 3.13
N ILE A 79 -7.10 0.24 1.85
CA ILE A 79 -7.50 -0.98 1.15
C ILE A 79 -6.83 -2.20 1.78
N PHE A 80 -5.52 -2.12 2.02
CA PHE A 80 -4.77 -3.23 2.61
C PHE A 80 -5.11 -3.44 4.08
N GLU A 81 -5.37 -2.37 4.84
CA GLU A 81 -5.89 -2.48 6.21
C GLU A 81 -7.24 -3.21 6.24
N PHE A 82 -8.18 -2.81 5.38
CA PHE A 82 -9.47 -3.48 5.28
C PHE A 82 -9.34 -4.96 4.90
N MET A 83 -8.47 -5.30 3.93
CA MET A 83 -8.19 -6.69 3.57
C MET A 83 -7.60 -7.47 4.74
N LYS A 84 -6.64 -6.89 5.48
CA LYS A 84 -6.02 -7.54 6.63
C LYS A 84 -7.03 -7.80 7.75
N GLU A 85 -7.89 -6.84 8.05
CA GLU A 85 -8.97 -6.96 9.04
C GLU A 85 -10.00 -8.02 8.63
N ALA A 86 -10.39 -8.06 7.36
CA ALA A 86 -11.30 -9.08 6.83
C ALA A 86 -10.73 -10.52 6.89
N HIS A 87 -9.40 -10.66 6.94
CA HIS A 87 -8.72 -11.95 7.08
C HIS A 87 -8.28 -12.26 8.52
N SER A 88 -8.37 -11.31 9.45
CA SER A 88 -8.06 -11.54 10.87
C SER A 88 -9.35 -11.83 11.64
N HIS A 89 -9.87 -13.03 11.43
CA HIS A 89 -10.77 -13.63 12.42
C HIS A 89 -9.90 -14.18 13.55
N ASP A 90 -10.02 -13.58 14.74
CA ASP A 90 -9.48 -14.15 15.96
C ASP A 90 -10.27 -15.43 16.25
N HIS A 91 -9.65 -16.59 16.03
CA HIS A 91 -10.21 -17.86 16.44
C HIS A 91 -10.07 -17.97 17.96
N GLY A 92 -11.01 -17.36 18.68
CA GLY A 92 -11.22 -17.71 20.08
C GLY A 92 -11.41 -19.23 20.23
N PRO A 93 -11.20 -19.80 21.44
CA PRO A 93 -11.27 -21.25 21.68
C PRO A 93 -12.62 -21.90 21.29
N ASP A 94 -13.64 -21.08 21.01
CA ASP A 94 -15.01 -21.47 20.64
C ASP A 94 -15.21 -22.04 19.23
N CYS A 95 -14.16 -22.18 18.41
CA CYS A 95 -14.26 -22.91 17.13
C CYS A 95 -14.25 -24.45 17.30
N ARG A 96 -14.02 -24.97 18.50
CA ARG A 96 -14.02 -26.42 18.76
C ARG A 96 -15.45 -26.96 18.80
N GLY A 97 -16.05 -27.20 17.62
CA GLY A 97 -17.26 -28.01 17.48
C GLY A 97 -18.52 -27.34 16.92
N LYS A 98 -18.42 -26.18 16.26
CA LYS A 98 -19.57 -25.60 15.55
C LYS A 98 -19.54 -25.97 14.07
N SER A 99 -20.67 -26.45 13.57
CA SER A 99 -20.87 -26.84 12.17
C SER A 99 -20.69 -25.65 11.23
N THR A 100 -20.22 -25.96 10.02
CA THR A 100 -19.80 -25.06 8.92
C THR A 100 -20.85 -24.03 8.46
N GLY A 101 -22.06 -24.06 9.01
CA GLY A 101 -23.17 -23.18 8.60
C GLY A 101 -23.10 -21.74 9.10
N SER A 102 -22.28 -21.41 10.11
CA SER A 102 -22.22 -20.04 10.66
C SER A 102 -21.01 -19.21 10.19
N CYS A 103 -20.04 -19.84 9.52
CA CYS A 103 -18.85 -19.17 8.98
C CYS A 103 -18.84 -19.41 7.47
N GLY A 104 -19.69 -18.65 6.75
CA GLY A 104 -19.97 -18.86 5.33
C GLY A 104 -18.78 -18.58 4.42
N SER A 105 -17.81 -19.49 4.36
CA SER A 105 -16.74 -19.70 3.35
C SER A 105 -15.29 -19.77 3.88
N CYS A 106 -15.04 -20.04 5.16
CA CYS A 106 -13.66 -20.25 5.62
C CYS A 106 -13.13 -21.64 5.19
N LYS A 107 -12.12 -21.67 4.31
CA LYS A 107 -11.44 -22.91 3.84
C LYS A 107 -10.49 -23.55 4.87
N LEU A 108 -10.29 -22.94 6.03
CA LEU A 108 -9.38 -23.42 7.09
C LEU A 108 -10.13 -24.16 8.22
N CYS A 109 -11.46 -24.27 8.12
CA CYS A 109 -12.29 -25.08 9.00
C CYS A 109 -12.58 -26.43 8.34
N GLU A 110 -11.55 -27.26 8.15
CA GLU A 110 -11.70 -28.69 7.83
C GLU A 110 -11.45 -29.54 9.08
#